data_AF-A0A9P6L0T1-F1
#
_entry.id   AF-A0A9P6L0T1-F1
#
_cell.length_a   1.000
_cell.length_b   1.000
_cell.length_c   1.000
_cell.angle_alpha   90.00
_cell.angle_beta   90.00
_cell.angle_gamma   90.00
#
_symmetry.space_group_name_H-M   'P 1'
#
loop_
_entity.id
_entity.type
_entity.pdbx_description
1 polymer ?
#
loop_
_entity_poly.entity_id
_entity_poly.type
_entity_poly.pdbx_seq_one_letter_code
_entity_poly.pdbx_strand_id
1 'polypeptide(L)'
;MSNLLKTHRVLKKDNKTLVHINIPEDCVYDISYIIVQLESEKEPKILSEDIPEFIKENMLKFFRNSLEEFVEFIETNLEIFLSGKIPEDPKKNLQKALEKDSKKNLLNVLEKDEIIRLPDSYHFPINKLSFNNLNIDVSKRNIHFLTCKSPNFEVQCKRCKKNKNVSETGHCVCGIDLKINYVPVLDSEYLGSIFPDNCSFLCLNPSRFQFNCDKCGTNFESNKVGPNSKFLMNCWECGTQISFLIKKLIFIEKKTQVFKKGEELPNRGACKHYKKSYRWFRFPCCGSVYPCDICHDAETNHEHKLANKMVCGLCSKEQSVKKDCDCGMNLKKSTNCWEGGKGNRNKLSMNKKDKKKYTK
;
A
#
# COMPACT_ATOMS: atom_id res chain seq x y z
N MET A 1 -8.45 28.76 -18.69
CA MET A 1 -7.23 28.01 -18.34
C MET A 1 -7.50 26.56 -18.68
N SER A 2 -6.70 26.00 -19.57
CA SER A 2 -7.03 24.79 -20.32
C SER A 2 -7.15 23.54 -19.45
N ASN A 3 -8.13 22.67 -19.78
CA ASN A 3 -8.35 21.39 -19.10
C ASN A 3 -7.09 20.51 -19.09
N LEU A 4 -6.21 20.66 -20.10
CA LEU A 4 -4.94 19.94 -20.18
C LEU A 4 -4.07 20.07 -18.93
N LEU A 5 -4.06 21.23 -18.27
CA LEU A 5 -3.22 21.44 -17.08
C LEU A 5 -3.74 20.69 -15.85
N LYS A 6 -4.96 20.15 -15.89
CA LYS A 6 -5.58 19.39 -14.79
C LYS A 6 -5.35 17.89 -14.92
N THR A 7 -5.31 17.39 -16.15
CA THR A 7 -5.31 15.95 -16.45
C THR A 7 -3.99 15.49 -17.06
N HIS A 8 -3.12 16.41 -17.50
CA HIS A 8 -1.90 16.09 -18.23
C HIS A 8 -0.70 16.77 -17.60
N ARG A 9 0.46 16.09 -17.66
CA ARG A 9 1.73 16.71 -17.29
C ARG A 9 2.14 17.67 -18.40
N VAL A 10 2.14 18.97 -18.12
CA VAL A 10 2.56 20.03 -19.07
C VAL A 10 3.80 20.74 -18.56
N LEU A 11 4.85 20.81 -19.39
CA LEU A 11 6.08 21.54 -19.10
C LEU A 11 6.15 22.77 -20.00
N LYS A 12 6.34 23.95 -19.41
CA LYS A 12 6.59 25.20 -20.16
C LYS A 12 8.03 25.62 -19.97
N LYS A 13 8.80 25.69 -21.06
CA LYS A 13 10.17 26.17 -21.07
C LYS A 13 10.33 27.20 -22.18
N ASP A 14 10.71 28.41 -21.80
CA ASP A 14 10.83 29.58 -22.69
C ASP A 14 9.52 29.86 -23.45
N ASN A 15 9.49 29.60 -24.77
CA ASN A 15 8.34 29.71 -25.69
C ASN A 15 7.76 28.34 -26.12
N LYS A 16 8.16 27.25 -25.46
CA LYS A 16 7.74 25.89 -25.79
C LYS A 16 6.83 25.31 -24.71
N THR A 17 5.69 24.79 -25.13
CA THR A 17 4.78 24.02 -24.29
C THR A 17 4.89 22.55 -24.67
N LEU A 18 5.29 21.71 -23.73
CA LEU A 18 5.39 20.26 -23.88
C LEU A 18 4.24 19.62 -23.10
N VAL A 19 3.32 18.95 -23.76
CA VAL A 19 2.21 18.23 -23.13
C VAL A 19 2.48 16.73 -23.23
N HIS A 20 2.58 16.05 -22.09
CA HIS A 20 2.65 14.59 -22.07
C HIS A 20 1.24 14.02 -22.26
N ILE A 21 1.09 13.19 -23.27
CA ILE A 21 -0.12 12.42 -23.52
C ILE A 21 -0.20 11.29 -22.49
N ASN A 22 -1.37 11.12 -21.87
CA ASN A 22 -1.62 10.00 -20.99
C ASN A 22 -1.81 8.74 -21.83
N ILE A 23 -1.00 7.73 -21.52
CA ILE A 23 -1.09 6.42 -22.14
C ILE A 23 -1.93 5.54 -21.20
N PRO A 24 -3.03 4.93 -21.67
CA PRO A 24 -3.87 4.05 -20.86
C PRO A 24 -3.08 2.86 -20.27
N GLU A 25 -3.47 2.39 -19.08
CA GLU A 25 -2.81 1.27 -18.39
C GLU A 25 -2.91 -0.06 -19.15
N ASP A 26 -3.89 -0.19 -20.05
CA ASP A 26 -4.17 -1.33 -20.92
C ASP A 26 -3.56 -1.21 -22.33
N CYS A 27 -2.80 -0.14 -22.62
CA CYS A 27 -2.16 0.03 -23.91
C CYS A 27 -1.19 -1.12 -24.21
N VAL A 28 -1.44 -1.87 -25.28
CA VAL A 28 -0.66 -3.06 -25.68
C VAL A 28 0.66 -2.74 -26.40
N TYR A 29 0.91 -1.46 -26.70
CA TYR A 29 2.10 -1.00 -27.42
C TYR A 29 3.16 -0.51 -26.43
N ASP A 30 4.40 -0.96 -26.60
CA ASP A 30 5.52 -0.60 -25.72
C ASP A 30 6.01 0.83 -26.03
N ILE A 31 5.40 1.82 -25.38
CA ILE A 31 5.66 3.24 -25.62
C ILE A 31 6.06 3.91 -24.31
N SER A 32 7.26 4.46 -24.30
CA SER A 32 7.87 5.11 -23.13
C SER A 32 7.24 6.46 -22.85
N TYR A 33 6.96 7.24 -23.91
CA TYR A 33 6.31 8.55 -23.82
C TYR A 33 5.78 9.02 -25.18
N ILE A 34 4.80 9.91 -25.12
CA ILE A 34 4.36 10.72 -26.26
C ILE A 34 4.22 12.15 -25.75
N ILE A 35 4.95 13.07 -26.36
CA ILE A 35 4.96 14.48 -25.96
C ILE A 35 4.55 15.33 -27.15
N VAL A 36 3.49 16.12 -27.00
CA VAL A 36 3.13 17.16 -27.96
C VAL A 36 3.87 18.44 -27.60
N GLN A 37 4.80 18.84 -28.46
CA GLN A 37 5.54 20.10 -28.36
C GLN A 37 4.86 21.17 -29.22
N LEU A 38 4.50 22.29 -28.60
CA LEU A 38 4.00 23.49 -29.27
C LEU A 38 4.98 24.64 -29.06
N GLU A 39 5.38 25.30 -30.15
CA GLU A 39 6.17 26.54 -30.14
C GLU A 39 5.27 27.70 -30.58
N SER A 40 5.38 28.88 -29.95
CA SER A 40 4.67 30.09 -30.38
C SER A 40 4.91 30.33 -31.87
N GLU A 41 3.84 30.31 -32.67
CA GLU A 41 3.81 30.49 -34.14
C GLU A 41 4.28 29.32 -35.03
N LYS A 42 4.44 28.10 -34.49
CA LYS A 42 4.75 26.91 -35.30
C LYS A 42 3.72 25.79 -35.12
N GLU A 43 3.62 24.92 -36.13
CA GLU A 43 2.85 23.68 -36.04
C GLU A 43 3.36 22.78 -34.91
N PRO A 44 2.48 22.05 -34.22
CA PRO A 44 2.87 21.15 -33.15
C PRO A 44 3.75 20.02 -33.68
N LYS A 45 4.61 19.49 -32.81
CA LYS A 45 5.45 18.32 -33.09
C LYS A 45 5.19 17.24 -32.05
N ILE A 46 5.24 15.98 -32.47
CA ILE A 46 5.13 14.84 -31.57
C ILE A 46 6.53 14.27 -31.32
N LEU A 47 6.98 14.31 -30.07
CA LEU A 47 8.23 13.69 -29.64
C LEU A 47 7.93 12.34 -29.02
N SER A 48 8.44 11.29 -29.68
CA SER A 48 8.47 9.92 -29.18
C SER A 48 9.49 9.15 -30.03
N GLU A 49 10.39 8.41 -29.39
CA GLU A 49 11.36 7.53 -30.09
C GLU A 49 10.71 6.21 -30.50
N ASP A 50 9.63 5.82 -29.80
CA ASP A 50 8.96 4.53 -29.97
C ASP A 50 7.89 4.56 -31.09
N ILE A 51 7.51 5.75 -31.56
CA ILE A 51 6.47 5.93 -32.59
C ILE A 51 7.13 6.23 -33.95
N PRO A 52 6.85 5.44 -35.01
CA PRO A 52 7.26 5.73 -36.38
C PRO A 52 6.76 7.09 -36.90
N GLU A 53 7.55 7.73 -37.77
CA GLU A 53 7.27 9.11 -38.24
C GLU A 53 5.93 9.24 -38.97
N PHE A 54 5.53 8.24 -39.76
CA PHE A 54 4.24 8.26 -40.47
C PHE A 54 3.03 8.29 -39.53
N ILE A 55 3.14 7.71 -38.32
CA ILE A 55 2.06 7.75 -37.30
C ILE A 55 2.00 9.14 -36.68
N LYS A 56 3.15 9.76 -36.40
CA LYS A 56 3.22 11.15 -35.91
C LYS A 56 2.60 12.12 -36.92
N GLU A 57 2.91 11.96 -38.20
CA GLU A 57 2.31 12.75 -39.28
C GLU A 57 0.79 12.55 -39.35
N ASN A 58 0.31 11.32 -39.20
CA ASN A 58 -1.12 11.03 -39.17
C ASN A 58 -1.84 11.67 -37.98
N MET A 59 -1.23 11.67 -36.80
CA MET A 59 -1.77 12.38 -35.63
C MET A 59 -1.83 13.89 -35.88
N LEU A 60 -0.77 14.49 -36.41
CA LEU A 60 -0.67 15.94 -36.64
C LEU A 60 -1.72 16.49 -37.62
N LYS A 61 -2.22 15.69 -38.56
CA LYS A 61 -3.31 16.06 -39.49
C LYS A 61 -4.60 16.50 -38.79
N PHE A 62 -4.79 16.15 -37.51
CA PHE A 62 -5.99 16.47 -36.74
C PHE A 62 -5.86 17.74 -35.89
N PHE A 63 -4.72 18.45 -35.92
CA PHE A 63 -4.57 19.71 -35.21
C PHE A 63 -5.32 20.86 -35.92
N ARG A 64 -6.27 21.51 -35.22
CA ARG A 64 -7.14 22.57 -35.77
C ARG A 64 -7.10 23.89 -34.97
N ASN A 65 -5.99 24.20 -34.31
CA ASN A 65 -5.73 25.41 -33.49
C ASN A 65 -6.06 25.32 -31.99
N SER A 66 -6.70 24.24 -31.50
CA SER A 66 -6.89 24.01 -30.07
C SER A 66 -5.99 22.87 -29.61
N LEU A 67 -5.04 23.17 -28.71
CA LEU A 67 -4.13 22.16 -28.13
C LEU A 67 -4.91 21.19 -27.24
N GLU A 68 -5.93 21.69 -26.53
CA GLU A 68 -6.78 20.90 -25.65
C GLU A 68 -7.56 19.84 -26.42
N GLU A 69 -8.28 20.25 -27.46
CA GLU A 69 -9.06 19.34 -28.29
C GLU A 69 -8.15 18.34 -29.02
N PHE A 70 -6.95 18.76 -29.40
CA PHE A 70 -6.00 17.91 -30.07
C PHE A 70 -5.46 16.78 -29.18
N VAL A 71 -5.07 17.11 -27.95
CA VAL A 71 -4.55 16.12 -27.00
C VAL A 71 -5.64 15.15 -26.57
N GLU A 72 -6.85 15.64 -26.27
CA GLU A 72 -7.99 14.77 -25.92
C GLU A 72 -8.38 13.84 -27.08
N PHE A 73 -8.31 14.34 -28.32
CA PHE A 73 -8.55 13.54 -29.51
C PHE A 73 -7.47 12.46 -29.71
N ILE A 74 -6.20 12.79 -29.50
CA ILE A 74 -5.10 11.82 -29.57
C ILE A 74 -5.30 10.72 -28.52
N GLU A 75 -5.64 11.07 -27.28
CA GLU A 75 -5.81 10.09 -26.21
C GLU A 75 -6.97 9.14 -26.46
N THR A 76 -8.12 9.69 -26.88
CA THR A 76 -9.33 8.89 -27.17
C THR A 76 -9.10 7.93 -28.33
N ASN A 77 -8.20 8.27 -29.26
CA ASN A 77 -7.95 7.49 -30.47
C ASN A 77 -6.53 6.88 -30.51
N LEU A 78 -5.85 6.82 -29.37
CA LEU A 78 -4.43 6.50 -29.31
C LEU A 78 -4.16 5.10 -29.89
N GLU A 79 -4.96 4.11 -29.52
CA GLU A 79 -4.83 2.74 -30.03
C GLU A 79 -5.03 2.63 -31.55
N ILE A 80 -5.94 3.43 -32.11
CA ILE A 80 -6.22 3.44 -33.56
C ILE A 80 -4.99 3.98 -34.29
N PHE A 81 -4.42 5.08 -33.81
CA PHE A 81 -3.19 5.63 -34.39
C PHE A 81 -2.01 4.66 -34.29
N LEU A 82 -1.83 4.02 -33.14
CA LEU A 82 -0.74 3.06 -32.91
C LEU A 82 -0.89 1.79 -33.74
N SER A 83 -2.12 1.42 -34.13
CA SER A 83 -2.37 0.35 -35.09
C SER A 83 -2.07 0.73 -36.55
N GLY A 84 -1.64 1.97 -36.81
CA GLY A 84 -1.35 2.51 -38.14
C GLY A 84 -2.60 2.94 -38.93
N LYS A 85 -3.79 2.91 -38.32
CA LYS A 85 -5.05 3.35 -38.91
C LYS A 85 -5.34 4.82 -38.56
N ILE A 86 -6.20 5.46 -39.35
CA ILE A 86 -6.61 6.84 -39.16
C ILE A 86 -8.05 6.84 -38.60
N PRO A 87 -8.34 7.50 -37.47
CA PRO A 87 -9.70 7.60 -36.92
C PRO A 87 -10.63 8.40 -37.84
N GLU A 88 -11.91 8.06 -37.86
CA GLU A 88 -12.92 8.84 -38.58
C GLU A 88 -13.18 10.17 -37.83
N ASP A 89 -13.07 11.31 -38.51
CA ASP A 89 -13.17 12.64 -37.91
C ASP A 89 -14.58 12.93 -37.35
N PRO A 90 -14.74 13.14 -36.02
CA PRO A 90 -16.05 13.39 -35.42
C PRO A 90 -16.62 14.78 -35.76
N LYS A 91 -15.83 15.72 -36.30
CA LYS A 91 -16.31 17.05 -36.73
C LYS A 91 -16.93 17.05 -38.14
N LYS A 92 -17.51 15.93 -38.56
CA LYS A 92 -18.58 15.92 -39.57
C LYS A 92 -19.99 15.92 -38.98
N ASN A 93 -20.21 15.88 -37.66
CA ASN A 93 -21.56 15.98 -37.11
C ASN A 93 -21.64 16.60 -35.68
N LEU A 94 -22.49 17.65 -35.56
CA LEU A 94 -23.03 18.33 -34.36
C LEU A 94 -22.03 19.18 -33.54
N GLN A 95 -22.15 20.51 -33.37
CA GLN A 95 -23.31 21.37 -33.14
C GLN A 95 -24.33 20.80 -32.14
N LYS A 96 -24.05 20.98 -30.84
CA LYS A 96 -24.96 21.43 -29.75
C LYS A 96 -24.49 20.91 -28.39
N ALA A 97 -24.09 21.81 -27.50
CA ALA A 97 -24.57 21.91 -26.10
C ALA A 97 -23.63 22.82 -25.28
N LEU A 98 -24.02 24.10 -25.25
CA LEU A 98 -23.86 25.05 -24.13
C LEU A 98 -24.41 24.39 -22.83
N GLU A 99 -24.08 24.68 -21.58
CA GLU A 99 -23.46 25.81 -20.87
C GLU A 99 -23.47 25.46 -19.35
N LYS A 100 -22.81 26.30 -18.52
CA LYS A 100 -22.88 26.45 -17.03
C LYS A 100 -21.94 25.53 -16.20
N ASP A 101 -21.26 25.98 -15.14
CA ASP A 101 -21.53 27.11 -14.24
C ASP A 101 -20.25 27.62 -13.50
N SER A 102 -20.45 28.60 -12.63
CA SER A 102 -19.64 29.79 -12.40
C SER A 102 -18.71 29.80 -11.14
N LYS A 103 -17.61 30.58 -11.28
CA LYS A 103 -16.78 31.31 -10.29
C LYS A 103 -16.91 31.04 -8.77
N LYS A 104 -15.75 30.82 -8.11
CA LYS A 104 -15.37 31.51 -6.86
C LYS A 104 -13.85 31.57 -6.65
N ASN A 105 -13.36 32.78 -6.35
CA ASN A 105 -11.98 33.14 -6.00
C ASN A 105 -11.60 32.66 -4.58
N LEU A 106 -10.32 32.43 -4.28
CA LEU A 106 -9.39 33.39 -3.63
C LEU A 106 -8.14 32.66 -3.03
N LEU A 107 -6.97 33.21 -3.36
CA LEU A 107 -5.69 33.28 -2.62
C LEU A 107 -4.85 32.02 -2.23
N ASN A 108 -3.60 32.05 -2.76
CA ASN A 108 -2.29 31.97 -2.09
C ASN A 108 -1.31 30.82 -2.42
N VAL A 109 -0.26 31.20 -3.18
CA VAL A 109 1.20 31.02 -2.94
C VAL A 109 1.79 29.59 -2.79
N LEU A 110 2.59 29.19 -3.82
CA LEU A 110 3.81 28.32 -3.89
C LEU A 110 3.75 26.89 -3.30
N GLU A 111 4.28 25.81 -3.90
CA GLU A 111 5.70 25.51 -4.15
C GLU A 111 5.93 24.44 -5.26
N LYS A 112 7.11 24.54 -5.90
CA LYS A 112 7.63 23.72 -7.00
C LYS A 112 8.01 22.31 -6.52
N ASP A 113 7.27 21.29 -6.94
CA ASP A 113 7.51 19.82 -6.86
C ASP A 113 8.10 19.19 -5.57
N GLU A 114 8.48 19.94 -4.54
CA GLU A 114 8.84 19.58 -3.15
C GLU A 114 9.82 18.39 -2.94
N ILE A 115 10.44 17.84 -3.99
CA ILE A 115 11.45 16.76 -3.90
C ILE A 115 12.81 17.34 -3.51
N ILE A 116 13.48 16.70 -2.55
CA ILE A 116 14.77 17.14 -2.01
C ILE A 116 15.80 16.04 -2.20
N ARG A 117 16.99 16.38 -2.72
CA ARG A 117 18.15 15.47 -2.62
C ARG A 117 18.70 15.54 -1.19
N LEU A 118 18.78 14.41 -0.53
CA LEU A 118 19.35 14.32 0.81
C LEU A 118 20.88 14.25 0.72
N PRO A 119 21.61 14.72 1.76
CA PRO A 119 23.07 14.59 1.81
C PRO A 119 23.52 13.13 1.70
N ASP A 120 24.73 12.91 1.18
CA ASP A 120 25.32 11.56 1.11
C ASP A 120 25.58 10.98 2.52
N SER A 121 25.70 11.85 3.54
CA SER A 121 25.78 11.49 4.96
C SER A 121 24.42 11.17 5.61
N TYR A 122 23.32 11.19 4.86
CA TYR A 122 22.00 10.87 5.40
C TYR A 122 21.93 9.41 5.87
N HIS A 123 21.54 9.23 7.14
CA HIS A 123 21.35 7.91 7.72
C HIS A 123 19.86 7.58 7.85
N PHE A 124 19.47 6.45 7.27
CA PHE A 124 18.13 5.91 7.44
C PHE A 124 17.91 5.48 8.91
N PRO A 125 16.67 5.58 9.44
CA PRO A 125 16.37 5.22 10.81
C PRO A 125 16.41 3.69 11.00
N ILE A 126 17.46 3.19 11.65
CA ILE A 126 17.66 1.75 11.94
C ILE A 126 17.17 1.39 13.35
N ASN A 127 16.02 1.90 13.75
CA ASN A 127 15.48 1.59 15.07
C ASN A 127 15.12 0.10 15.16
N LYS A 128 15.55 -0.57 16.23
CA LYS A 128 15.22 -1.98 16.49
C LYS A 128 14.20 -2.06 17.61
N LEU A 129 12.97 -2.40 17.25
CA LEU A 129 11.92 -2.72 18.20
C LEU A 129 11.65 -4.23 18.17
N SER A 130 11.23 -4.77 19.32
CA SER A 130 10.84 -6.18 19.42
C SER A 130 9.61 -6.53 18.60
N PHE A 131 8.83 -5.51 18.21
CA PHE A 131 7.59 -5.65 17.47
C PHE A 131 7.28 -4.34 16.72
N ASN A 132 7.08 -4.42 15.41
CA ASN A 132 6.61 -3.30 14.58
C ASN A 132 5.12 -3.44 14.32
N ASN A 133 4.38 -2.33 14.47
CA ASN A 133 2.92 -2.36 14.43
C ASN A 133 2.29 -1.49 13.33
N LEU A 134 3.10 -0.84 12.48
CA LEU A 134 2.62 -0.09 11.32
C LEU A 134 3.09 -0.78 10.03
N ASN A 135 2.27 -1.72 9.55
CA ASN A 135 2.54 -2.45 8.31
C ASN A 135 2.22 -1.58 7.10
N ILE A 136 3.05 -1.69 6.06
CA ILE A 136 2.90 -0.96 4.80
C ILE A 136 2.96 -1.92 3.62
N ASP A 137 1.99 -1.80 2.73
CA ASP A 137 2.03 -2.43 1.41
C ASP A 137 2.44 -1.37 0.39
N VAL A 138 3.64 -1.53 -0.16
CA VAL A 138 4.24 -0.59 -1.09
C VAL A 138 4.78 -1.31 -2.32
N SER A 139 4.36 -0.86 -3.50
CA SER A 139 5.03 -1.19 -4.76
C SER A 139 6.15 -0.20 -4.98
N LYS A 140 7.38 -0.66 -5.19
CA LYS A 140 8.55 0.21 -5.45
C LYS A 140 9.35 -0.30 -6.65
N ARG A 141 9.93 0.63 -7.43
CA ARG A 141 10.82 0.36 -8.57
C ARG A 141 12.08 1.21 -8.45
N ASN A 142 13.25 0.57 -8.55
CA ASN A 142 14.56 1.20 -8.45
C ASN A 142 14.81 1.95 -7.13
N ILE A 143 14.22 1.44 -6.03
CA ILE A 143 14.39 1.95 -4.67
C ILE A 143 14.87 0.82 -3.77
N HIS A 144 16.00 1.03 -3.11
CA HIS A 144 16.54 0.06 -2.16
C HIS A 144 15.81 0.21 -0.81
N PHE A 145 15.94 1.37 -0.17
CA PHE A 145 15.32 1.74 1.09
C PHE A 145 14.19 2.76 0.89
N LEU A 146 13.12 2.60 1.65
CA LEU A 146 12.01 3.54 1.73
C LEU A 146 11.59 3.66 3.19
N THR A 147 11.47 4.89 3.69
CA THR A 147 11.02 5.18 5.05
C THR A 147 10.22 6.48 5.07
N CYS A 148 9.56 6.76 6.19
CA CYS A 148 8.94 8.04 6.45
C CYS A 148 9.37 8.49 7.84
N LYS A 149 10.14 9.57 7.95
CA LYS A 149 10.64 10.09 9.23
C LYS A 149 9.55 10.79 10.04
N SER A 150 8.70 11.56 9.37
CA SER A 150 7.69 12.41 9.99
C SER A 150 6.34 12.28 9.26
N PRO A 151 5.64 11.15 9.45
CA PRO A 151 4.32 10.93 8.88
C PRO A 151 3.29 11.89 9.46
N ASN A 152 2.30 12.24 8.66
CA ASN A 152 1.11 12.95 9.10
C ASN A 152 -0.03 11.94 9.23
N PHE A 153 -0.54 11.74 10.44
CA PHE A 153 -1.61 10.76 10.68
C PHE A 153 -2.95 11.45 10.87
N GLU A 154 -4.02 10.81 10.39
CA GLU A 154 -5.36 11.14 10.85
C GLU A 154 -5.70 10.27 12.05
N VAL A 155 -6.16 10.91 13.12
CA VAL A 155 -6.49 10.26 14.39
C VAL A 155 -7.88 10.67 14.86
N GLN A 156 -8.55 9.76 15.56
CA GLN A 156 -9.82 10.04 16.21
C GLN A 156 -9.63 10.21 17.73
N CYS A 157 -10.13 11.29 18.31
CA CYS A 157 -10.12 11.47 19.76
C CYS A 157 -10.98 10.40 20.45
N LYS A 158 -10.44 9.71 21.47
CA LYS A 158 -11.19 8.69 22.21
C LYS A 158 -12.37 9.28 22.99
N ARG A 159 -12.27 10.53 23.45
CA ARG A 159 -13.30 11.24 24.24
C ARG A 159 -14.44 11.81 23.39
N CYS A 160 -14.15 12.67 22.42
CA CYS A 160 -15.19 13.36 21.64
C CYS A 160 -15.43 12.78 20.25
N LYS A 161 -14.70 11.74 19.84
CA LYS A 161 -14.80 11.06 18.54
C LYS A 161 -14.55 11.94 17.32
N LYS A 162 -14.05 13.16 17.49
CA LYS A 162 -13.64 14.04 16.37
C LYS A 162 -12.29 13.63 15.81
N ASN A 163 -12.15 13.74 14.50
CA ASN A 163 -10.91 13.48 13.79
C ASN A 163 -10.00 14.71 13.80
N LYS A 164 -8.68 14.46 13.76
CA LYS A 164 -7.65 15.51 13.71
C LYS A 164 -6.39 14.95 13.05
N ASN A 165 -5.67 15.81 12.35
CA ASN A 165 -4.35 15.48 11.81
C ASN A 165 -3.27 15.74 12.87
N VAL A 166 -2.39 14.77 13.08
CA VAL A 166 -1.33 14.79 14.09
C VAL A 166 -0.06 14.17 13.49
N SER A 167 1.05 14.91 13.53
CA SER A 167 2.39 14.36 13.26
C SER A 167 3.05 13.80 14.52
N GLU A 168 2.91 14.50 15.65
CA GLU A 168 3.41 14.04 16.96
C GLU A 168 2.40 14.32 18.07
N THR A 169 2.02 15.60 18.24
CA THR A 169 1.02 16.05 19.21
C THR A 169 0.00 17.00 18.56
N GLY A 170 -1.26 16.91 18.95
CA GLY A 170 -2.31 17.82 18.50
C GLY A 170 -3.39 18.02 19.56
N HIS A 171 -3.83 19.26 19.73
CA HIS A 171 -4.87 19.60 20.69
C HIS A 171 -6.26 19.32 20.11
N CYS A 172 -7.07 18.56 20.84
CA CYS A 172 -8.45 18.31 20.47
C CYS A 172 -9.38 19.46 20.91
N VAL A 173 -10.49 19.65 20.22
CA VAL A 173 -11.56 20.62 20.57
C VAL A 173 -12.13 20.36 21.97
N CYS A 174 -12.01 19.15 22.49
CA CYS A 174 -12.46 18.80 23.86
C CYS A 174 -11.42 19.10 24.96
N GLY A 175 -10.30 19.76 24.62
CA GLY A 175 -9.25 20.15 25.57
C GLY A 175 -8.29 19.02 25.98
N ILE A 176 -8.27 17.90 25.24
CA ILE A 176 -7.32 16.80 25.46
C ILE A 176 -6.26 16.78 24.38
N ASP A 177 -5.03 16.52 24.78
CA ASP A 177 -3.91 16.32 23.88
C ASP A 177 -3.94 14.92 23.26
N LEU A 178 -3.96 14.89 21.94
CA LEU A 178 -3.86 13.68 21.14
C LEU A 178 -2.39 13.54 20.75
N LYS A 179 -1.77 12.41 21.13
CA LYS A 179 -0.34 12.18 20.87
C LYS A 179 -0.17 10.87 20.11
N ILE A 180 0.70 10.87 19.10
CA ILE A 180 1.22 9.65 18.48
C ILE A 180 2.73 9.69 18.61
N ASN A 181 3.28 8.77 19.42
CA ASN A 181 4.71 8.52 19.40
C ASN A 181 4.99 7.58 18.23
N TYR A 182 5.67 8.09 17.20
CA TYR A 182 6.06 7.30 16.04
C TYR A 182 7.56 7.02 16.06
N VAL A 183 7.93 5.77 15.84
CA VAL A 183 9.31 5.30 15.74
C VAL A 183 9.50 4.68 14.36
N PRO A 184 10.18 5.37 13.42
CA PRO A 184 10.41 4.84 12.08
C PRO A 184 11.39 3.68 12.13
N VAL A 185 11.20 2.69 11.25
CA VAL A 185 12.11 1.54 11.11
C VAL A 185 12.47 1.37 9.63
N LEU A 186 13.67 0.89 9.37
CA LEU A 186 14.07 0.42 8.05
C LEU A 186 13.72 -1.07 7.91
N ASP A 187 12.54 -1.35 7.36
CA ASP A 187 12.01 -2.70 7.15
C ASP A 187 11.25 -2.76 5.82
N SER A 188 11.14 -3.95 5.22
CA SER A 188 10.43 -4.14 3.95
C SER A 188 8.91 -4.23 4.10
N GLU A 189 8.41 -4.67 5.26
CA GLU A 189 6.99 -4.87 5.54
C GLU A 189 6.41 -3.79 6.47
N TYR A 190 7.26 -3.07 7.20
CA TYR A 190 6.84 -2.12 8.23
C TYR A 190 7.42 -0.74 8.03
N LEU A 191 6.59 0.29 8.10
CA LEU A 191 7.03 1.69 8.07
C LEU A 191 7.64 2.09 9.43
N GLY A 192 7.14 1.51 10.51
CA GLY A 192 7.63 1.74 11.86
C GLY A 192 6.66 1.24 12.93
N SER A 193 6.70 1.90 14.09
CA SER A 193 5.77 1.66 15.19
C SER A 193 5.11 2.94 15.65
N ILE A 194 3.81 2.87 15.94
CA ILE A 194 3.05 3.97 16.54
C ILE A 194 2.50 3.58 17.91
N PHE A 195 2.47 4.54 18.82
CA PHE A 195 1.88 4.41 20.15
C PHE A 195 0.89 5.58 20.37
N PRO A 196 -0.39 5.40 19.97
CA PRO A 196 -1.42 6.42 20.14
C PRO A 196 -1.80 6.60 21.61
N ASP A 197 -1.84 7.85 22.06
CA ASP A 197 -2.28 8.26 23.39
C ASP A 197 -3.46 9.23 23.29
N ASN A 198 -4.52 8.95 24.05
CA ASN A 198 -5.84 9.61 23.98
C ASN A 198 -6.54 9.63 22.60
N CYS A 199 -5.98 8.97 21.58
CA CYS A 199 -6.53 8.86 20.24
C CYS A 199 -6.48 7.42 19.70
N SER A 200 -7.23 7.20 18.62
CA SER A 200 -7.20 6.00 17.80
C SER A 200 -6.66 6.36 16.41
N PHE A 201 -5.75 5.54 15.88
CA PHE A 201 -5.22 5.70 14.53
C PHE A 201 -6.31 5.41 13.49
N LEU A 202 -6.43 6.25 12.45
CA LEU A 202 -7.34 6.02 11.33
C LEU A 202 -6.56 5.69 10.05
N CYS A 203 -5.73 6.64 9.57
CA CYS A 203 -4.99 6.48 8.33
C CYS A 203 -3.75 7.39 8.27
N LEU A 204 -2.95 7.19 7.22
CA LEU A 204 -1.84 8.06 6.86
C LEU A 204 -2.31 9.11 5.85
N ASN A 205 -2.11 10.38 6.19
CA ASN A 205 -2.28 11.49 5.27
C ASN A 205 -1.04 11.66 4.38
N PRO A 206 -1.14 12.44 3.28
CA PRO A 206 -0.01 12.75 2.43
C PRO A 206 1.22 13.18 3.23
N SER A 207 2.29 12.42 3.08
CA SER A 207 3.52 12.52 3.88
C SER A 207 4.75 12.45 2.98
N ARG A 208 5.89 12.92 3.47
CA ARG A 208 7.16 12.87 2.74
C ARG A 208 7.91 11.60 3.09
N PHE A 209 8.47 10.95 2.08
CA PHE A 209 9.18 9.68 2.22
C PHE A 209 10.65 9.85 1.85
N GLN A 210 11.54 9.30 2.67
CA GLN A 210 12.96 9.25 2.37
C GLN A 210 13.27 7.91 1.71
N PHE A 211 14.00 7.96 0.60
CA PHE A 211 14.36 6.78 -0.19
C PHE A 211 15.72 6.97 -0.86
N ASN A 212 16.30 5.89 -1.37
CA ASN A 212 17.52 5.95 -2.15
C ASN A 212 17.36 5.27 -3.52
N CYS A 213 18.11 5.76 -4.50
CA CYS A 213 18.23 5.11 -5.79
C CYS A 213 18.96 3.78 -5.64
N ASP A 214 18.37 2.70 -6.14
CA ASP A 214 18.98 1.36 -6.09
C ASP A 214 20.25 1.25 -6.97
N LYS A 215 20.36 2.06 -8.03
CA LYS A 215 21.50 2.01 -8.96
C LYS A 215 22.75 2.75 -8.47
N CYS A 216 22.59 3.94 -7.90
CA CYS A 216 23.72 4.82 -7.52
C CYS A 216 23.78 5.15 -6.03
N GLY A 217 22.78 4.75 -5.24
CA GLY A 217 22.75 5.00 -3.81
C GLY A 217 22.31 6.42 -3.42
N THR A 218 22.12 7.35 -4.36
CA THR A 218 21.74 8.74 -4.04
C THR A 218 20.42 8.80 -3.27
N ASN A 219 20.41 9.55 -2.18
CA ASN A 219 19.28 9.69 -1.25
C ASN A 219 18.38 10.87 -1.64
N PHE A 220 17.07 10.68 -1.48
CA PHE A 220 16.05 11.67 -1.80
C PHE A 220 14.95 11.66 -0.75
N GLU A 221 14.24 12.79 -0.66
CA GLU A 221 12.97 12.93 0.04
C GLU A 221 11.90 13.34 -0.99
N SER A 222 10.77 12.63 -0.99
CA SER A 222 9.66 12.92 -1.88
C SER A 222 8.91 14.21 -1.50
N ASN A 223 8.11 14.71 -2.43
CA ASN A 223 6.96 15.54 -2.08
C ASN A 223 5.96 14.76 -1.19
N LYS A 224 4.87 15.42 -0.78
CA LYS A 224 3.81 14.75 -0.01
C LYS A 224 3.10 13.73 -0.90
N VAL A 225 3.26 12.44 -0.56
CA VAL A 225 2.61 11.32 -1.24
C VAL A 225 1.58 10.71 -0.30
N GLY A 226 0.34 10.61 -0.76
CA GLY A 226 -0.75 9.94 -0.04
C GLY A 226 -0.86 8.46 -0.40
N PRO A 227 -1.71 7.71 0.33
CA PRO A 227 -2.14 6.39 -0.10
C PRO A 227 -2.73 6.42 -1.51
N ASN A 228 -2.55 5.36 -2.27
CA ASN A 228 -3.00 5.20 -3.66
C ASN A 228 -2.49 6.26 -4.65
N SER A 229 -1.47 7.03 -4.26
CA SER A 229 -0.81 8.00 -5.14
C SER A 229 0.56 7.47 -5.57
N LYS A 230 0.83 7.46 -6.88
CA LYS A 230 2.11 7.01 -7.42
C LYS A 230 3.11 8.17 -7.41
N PHE A 231 4.24 7.97 -6.75
CA PHE A 231 5.41 8.83 -6.87
C PHE A 231 6.25 8.41 -8.07
N LEU A 232 6.76 9.39 -8.82
CA LEU A 232 7.63 9.17 -9.97
C LEU A 232 8.67 10.28 -10.06
N MET A 233 9.94 9.90 -10.25
CA MET A 233 11.01 10.84 -10.61
C MET A 233 12.08 10.13 -11.42
N ASN A 234 12.98 10.88 -12.03
CA ASN A 234 14.25 10.35 -12.52
C ASN A 234 15.34 10.71 -11.53
N CYS A 235 16.21 9.75 -11.20
CA CYS A 235 17.38 10.01 -10.37
C CYS A 235 18.23 11.11 -11.00
N TRP A 236 18.55 12.14 -10.23
CA TRP A 236 19.36 13.27 -10.70
C TRP A 236 20.83 12.93 -10.94
N GLU A 237 21.30 11.78 -10.42
CA GLU A 237 22.68 11.33 -10.59
C GLU A 237 22.84 10.37 -11.78
N CYS A 238 22.01 9.32 -11.86
CA CYS A 238 22.19 8.24 -12.84
C CYS A 238 21.08 8.14 -13.90
N GLY A 239 20.09 9.03 -13.86
CA GLY A 239 18.96 9.08 -14.80
C GLY A 239 17.92 7.97 -14.63
N THR A 240 18.15 6.99 -13.75
CA THR A 240 17.21 5.86 -13.54
C THR A 240 15.85 6.35 -13.05
N GLN A 241 14.78 5.89 -13.70
CA GLN A 241 13.42 6.18 -13.29
C GLN A 241 13.09 5.48 -11.97
N ILE A 242 12.68 6.24 -10.96
CA ILE A 242 12.33 5.80 -9.62
C ILE A 242 10.83 5.99 -9.43
N SER A 243 10.15 4.98 -8.88
CA SER A 243 8.74 5.13 -8.50
C SER A 243 8.37 4.30 -7.28
N PHE A 244 7.37 4.77 -6.54
CA PHE A 244 6.70 3.98 -5.52
C PHE A 244 5.22 4.33 -5.42
N LEU A 245 4.42 3.39 -4.91
CA LEU A 245 2.99 3.53 -4.67
C LEU A 245 2.65 2.87 -3.34
N ILE A 246 2.08 3.64 -2.42
CA ILE A 246 1.61 3.13 -1.13
C ILE A 246 0.18 2.63 -1.33
N LYS A 247 -0.01 1.31 -1.36
CA LYS A 247 -1.33 0.71 -1.56
C LYS A 247 -2.14 0.76 -0.28
N LYS A 248 -1.52 0.34 0.83
CA LYS A 248 -2.22 0.16 2.09
C LYS A 248 -1.29 0.39 3.27
N LEU A 249 -1.87 0.89 4.36
CA LEU A 249 -1.22 0.98 5.65
C LEU A 249 -2.13 0.33 6.69
N ILE A 250 -1.59 -0.59 7.48
CA ILE A 250 -2.34 -1.35 8.49
C ILE A 250 -1.69 -1.13 9.84
N PHE A 251 -2.46 -0.54 10.76
CA PHE A 251 -2.08 -0.50 12.17
C PHE A 251 -2.49 -1.82 12.85
N ILE A 252 -1.50 -2.52 13.39
CA ILE A 252 -1.66 -3.82 14.04
C ILE A 252 -1.74 -3.62 15.55
N GLU A 253 -2.95 -3.77 16.10
CA GLU A 253 -3.14 -3.72 17.54
C GLU A 253 -2.73 -5.02 18.24
N LYS A 254 -1.88 -4.89 19.26
CA LYS A 254 -1.53 -6.00 20.14
C LYS A 254 -2.57 -6.10 21.26
N LYS A 255 -3.39 -7.17 21.23
CA LYS A 255 -4.26 -7.50 22.36
C LYS A 255 -3.41 -8.06 23.51
N THR A 256 -3.31 -7.29 24.59
CA THR A 256 -2.62 -7.74 25.80
C THR A 256 -3.59 -8.53 26.66
N GLN A 257 -3.43 -9.86 26.67
CA GLN A 257 -4.17 -10.75 27.54
C GLN A 257 -3.25 -11.20 28.67
N VAL A 258 -3.72 -11.05 29.91
CA VAL A 258 -3.01 -11.49 31.10
C VAL A 258 -3.60 -12.83 31.52
N PHE A 259 -2.77 -13.87 31.52
CA PHE A 259 -3.14 -15.19 31.99
C PHE A 259 -2.42 -15.49 33.29
N LYS A 260 -3.15 -15.97 34.30
CA LYS A 260 -2.56 -16.39 35.57
C LYS A 260 -2.05 -17.82 35.43
N LYS A 261 -0.75 -18.02 35.65
CA LYS A 261 -0.14 -19.35 35.62
C LYS A 261 -0.82 -20.25 36.65
N GLY A 262 -1.16 -21.47 36.24
CA GLY A 262 -1.88 -22.46 37.04
C GLY A 262 -3.39 -22.48 36.82
N GLU A 263 -3.97 -21.47 36.16
CA GLU A 263 -5.41 -21.44 35.86
C GLU A 263 -5.71 -21.93 34.44
N GLU A 264 -6.90 -22.51 34.25
CA GLU A 264 -7.36 -22.98 32.95
C GLU A 264 -7.71 -21.79 32.04
N LEU A 265 -7.35 -21.89 30.75
CA LEU A 265 -7.84 -20.96 29.74
C LEU A 265 -9.35 -21.18 29.47
N PRO A 266 -10.05 -20.19 28.91
CA PRO A 266 -11.43 -20.38 28.45
C PRO A 266 -11.57 -21.62 27.57
N ASN A 267 -12.55 -22.47 27.88
CA ASN A 267 -12.77 -23.76 27.22
C ASN A 267 -11.52 -24.65 27.14
N ARG A 268 -10.61 -24.57 28.13
CA ARG A 268 -9.33 -25.29 28.16
C ARG A 268 -8.48 -25.06 26.91
N GLY A 269 -8.60 -23.88 26.29
CA GLY A 269 -7.88 -23.54 25.08
C GLY A 269 -8.56 -23.95 23.77
N ALA A 270 -9.71 -24.64 23.81
CA ALA A 270 -10.42 -25.08 22.61
C ALA A 270 -11.30 -23.96 22.01
N CYS A 271 -11.50 -24.02 20.70
CA CYS A 271 -12.41 -23.13 19.99
C CYS A 271 -13.35 -23.92 19.07
N LYS A 272 -14.28 -23.21 18.42
CA LYS A 272 -15.26 -23.79 17.48
C LYS A 272 -14.57 -24.48 16.29
N HIS A 273 -13.45 -23.94 15.81
CA HIS A 273 -12.68 -24.47 14.69
C HIS A 273 -11.86 -25.71 15.09
N TYR A 274 -11.17 -25.64 16.23
CA TYR A 274 -10.28 -26.70 16.72
C TYR A 274 -10.70 -27.22 18.10
N LYS A 275 -11.78 -28.00 18.11
CA LYS A 275 -12.37 -28.58 19.34
C LYS A 275 -11.44 -29.54 20.11
N LYS A 276 -10.35 -29.99 19.49
CA LYS A 276 -9.37 -30.94 20.04
C LYS A 276 -8.00 -30.31 20.32
N SER A 277 -7.89 -28.99 20.11
CA SER A 277 -6.69 -28.22 20.47
C SER A 277 -6.92 -27.63 21.85
N TYR A 278 -6.05 -27.95 22.80
CA TYR A 278 -6.13 -27.42 24.17
C TYR A 278 -5.01 -26.42 24.43
N ARG A 279 -4.77 -25.55 23.44
CA ARG A 279 -3.69 -24.57 23.45
C ARG A 279 -4.10 -23.36 22.66
N TRP A 280 -3.65 -22.21 23.12
CA TRP A 280 -3.65 -20.99 22.32
C TRP A 280 -2.25 -20.73 21.78
N PHE A 281 -2.15 -19.92 20.76
CA PHE A 281 -0.90 -19.59 20.07
C PHE A 281 -0.60 -18.12 20.26
N ARG A 282 0.66 -17.80 20.52
CA ARG A 282 1.14 -16.42 20.45
C ARG A 282 1.65 -16.17 19.04
N PHE A 283 0.91 -15.34 18.30
CA PHE A 283 1.20 -15.07 16.91
C PHE A 283 2.32 -14.01 16.79
N PRO A 284 3.41 -14.27 16.05
CA PRO A 284 4.52 -13.32 15.94
C PRO A 284 4.17 -12.06 15.13
N CYS A 285 3.11 -12.10 14.31
CA CYS A 285 2.64 -10.95 13.52
C CYS A 285 2.06 -9.80 14.36
N CYS A 286 1.58 -10.07 15.58
CA CYS A 286 1.00 -9.05 16.47
C CYS A 286 1.39 -9.21 17.95
N GLY A 287 1.98 -10.35 18.32
CA GLY A 287 2.26 -10.73 19.70
C GLY A 287 1.02 -11.09 20.52
N SER A 288 -0.19 -11.03 19.94
CA SER A 288 -1.45 -11.41 20.57
C SER A 288 -1.60 -12.93 20.68
N VAL A 289 -2.51 -13.39 21.54
CA VAL A 289 -2.74 -14.80 21.81
C VAL A 289 -4.15 -15.21 21.36
N TYR A 290 -4.25 -16.26 20.55
CA TYR A 290 -5.55 -16.75 20.05
C TYR A 290 -5.59 -18.29 20.03
N PRO A 291 -6.77 -18.92 20.15
CA PRO A 291 -6.91 -20.38 20.12
C PRO A 291 -6.48 -21.01 18.79
N CYS A 292 -6.62 -20.29 17.68
CA CYS A 292 -6.23 -20.74 16.35
C CYS A 292 -6.02 -19.56 15.40
N ASP A 293 -5.41 -19.86 14.26
CA ASP A 293 -5.27 -19.01 13.07
C ASP A 293 -6.60 -18.41 12.61
N ILE A 294 -7.65 -19.24 12.46
CA ILE A 294 -8.96 -18.77 11.99
C ILE A 294 -9.58 -17.77 12.99
N CYS A 295 -9.36 -17.95 14.30
CA CYS A 295 -9.83 -17.00 15.31
C CYS A 295 -9.00 -15.71 15.31
N HIS A 296 -7.70 -15.80 15.01
CA HIS A 296 -6.84 -14.63 14.85
C HIS A 296 -7.31 -13.77 13.67
N ASP A 297 -7.44 -14.37 12.49
CA ASP A 297 -7.77 -13.65 11.26
C ASP A 297 -9.19 -13.08 11.28
N ALA A 298 -10.11 -13.72 12.01
CA ALA A 298 -11.47 -13.20 12.19
C ALA A 298 -11.56 -11.97 13.10
N GLU A 299 -10.61 -11.80 14.03
CA GLU A 299 -10.61 -10.72 15.02
C GLU A 299 -9.57 -9.63 14.78
N THR A 300 -8.73 -9.79 13.75
CA THR A 300 -7.64 -8.86 13.42
C THR A 300 -7.75 -8.41 11.97
N ASN A 301 -7.06 -7.32 11.63
CA ASN A 301 -7.05 -6.69 10.31
C ASN A 301 -5.84 -7.12 9.44
N HIS A 302 -5.16 -8.21 9.82
CA HIS A 302 -3.98 -8.73 9.14
C HIS A 302 -3.95 -10.27 9.22
N GLU A 303 -3.22 -10.89 8.30
CA GLU A 303 -3.08 -12.34 8.27
C GLU A 303 -2.10 -12.85 9.32
N HIS A 304 -2.40 -14.02 9.87
CA HIS A 304 -1.53 -14.67 10.84
C HIS A 304 -0.18 -15.11 10.24
N LYS A 305 0.88 -14.97 11.04
CA LYS A 305 2.16 -15.67 10.80
C LYS A 305 2.23 -16.93 11.68
N LEU A 306 2.90 -17.97 11.20
CA LEU A 306 3.02 -19.23 11.95
C LEU A 306 3.60 -19.00 13.35
N ALA A 307 2.89 -19.47 14.38
CA ALA A 307 3.28 -19.26 15.76
C ALA A 307 4.32 -20.27 16.25
N ASN A 308 5.40 -19.77 16.86
CA ASN A 308 6.45 -20.59 17.48
C ASN A 308 6.26 -20.77 18.99
N LYS A 309 5.36 -20.00 19.61
CA LYS A 309 5.00 -20.05 21.03
C LYS A 309 3.53 -20.39 21.20
N MET A 310 3.21 -21.13 22.25
CA MET A 310 1.85 -21.50 22.64
C MET A 310 1.64 -21.34 24.13
N VAL A 311 0.38 -21.15 24.52
CA VAL A 311 -0.09 -21.10 25.91
C VAL A 311 -0.93 -22.35 26.18
N CYS A 312 -0.58 -23.11 27.22
CA CYS A 312 -1.31 -24.31 27.60
C CYS A 312 -2.73 -23.98 28.08
N GLY A 313 -3.72 -24.74 27.63
CA GLY A 313 -5.12 -24.58 28.01
C GLY A 313 -5.46 -24.92 29.46
N LEU A 314 -4.64 -25.71 30.16
CA LEU A 314 -4.88 -26.13 31.54
C LEU A 314 -4.14 -25.28 32.58
N CYS A 315 -2.86 -25.00 32.34
CA CYS A 315 -2.03 -24.30 33.31
C CYS A 315 -1.62 -22.88 32.88
N SER A 316 -2.09 -22.41 31.72
CA SER A 316 -1.75 -21.09 31.16
C SER A 316 -0.25 -20.82 31.03
N LYS A 317 0.59 -21.87 31.00
CA LYS A 317 2.03 -21.75 30.81
C LYS A 317 2.35 -21.47 29.34
N GLU A 318 3.09 -20.40 29.09
CA GLU A 318 3.65 -20.10 27.78
C GLU A 318 4.95 -20.90 27.55
N GLN A 319 5.08 -21.52 26.37
CA GLN A 319 6.17 -22.40 25.98
C GLN A 319 6.30 -22.49 24.45
N SER A 320 7.37 -23.11 23.95
CA SER A 320 7.50 -23.42 22.52
C SER A 320 6.41 -24.39 22.06
N VAL A 321 6.06 -24.38 20.77
CA VAL A 321 5.05 -25.28 20.22
C VAL A 321 5.49 -26.75 20.31
N LYS A 322 4.74 -27.56 21.06
CA LYS A 322 4.97 -29.01 21.23
C LYS A 322 3.65 -29.76 21.45
N LYS A 323 3.70 -31.10 21.49
CA LYS A 323 2.51 -31.97 21.65
C LYS A 323 1.98 -31.97 23.09
N ASP A 324 2.87 -31.95 24.06
CA ASP A 324 2.55 -32.08 25.49
C ASP A 324 3.10 -30.90 26.27
N CYS A 325 2.35 -30.46 27.29
CA CYS A 325 2.80 -29.43 28.22
C CYS A 325 3.60 -30.06 29.37
N ASP A 326 4.49 -29.27 30.00
CA ASP A 326 5.24 -29.70 31.19
C ASP A 326 4.34 -30.04 32.39
N CYS A 327 3.08 -29.60 32.38
CA CYS A 327 2.09 -29.97 33.39
C CYS A 327 1.44 -31.35 33.16
N GLY A 328 1.87 -32.08 32.12
CA GLY A 328 1.33 -33.40 31.76
C GLY A 328 0.13 -33.38 30.81
N MET A 329 -0.36 -32.20 30.41
CA MET A 329 -1.49 -32.10 29.48
C MET A 329 -1.06 -32.39 28.03
N ASN A 330 -1.76 -33.31 27.36
CA ASN A 330 -1.66 -33.49 25.92
C ASN A 330 -2.48 -32.42 25.18
N LEU A 331 -1.81 -31.58 24.40
CA LEU A 331 -2.38 -30.34 23.81
C LEU A 331 -3.04 -30.57 22.44
N LYS A 332 -2.82 -31.73 21.84
CA LYS A 332 -3.45 -32.15 20.58
C LYS A 332 -3.94 -33.58 20.73
N LYS A 333 -5.26 -33.74 20.96
CA LYS A 333 -5.85 -35.07 21.07
C LYS A 333 -5.72 -35.82 19.75
N SER A 334 -4.77 -36.74 19.68
CA SER A 334 -4.59 -37.67 18.58
C SER A 334 -5.87 -38.48 18.39
N THR A 335 -6.37 -38.57 17.16
CA THR A 335 -7.36 -39.58 16.82
C THR A 335 -6.60 -40.82 16.37
N ASN A 336 -6.59 -41.87 17.19
CA ASN A 336 -5.86 -43.12 16.95
C ASN A 336 -6.04 -43.66 15.52
N CYS A 337 -7.22 -43.49 14.92
CA CYS A 337 -7.64 -44.02 13.62
C CYS A 337 -7.05 -43.30 12.37
N TRP A 338 -6.37 -42.16 12.52
CA TRP A 338 -5.96 -41.32 11.38
C TRP A 338 -4.45 -41.06 11.41
N GLU A 339 -3.79 -41.09 10.24
CA GLU A 339 -2.35 -40.85 10.10
C GLU A 339 -2.00 -39.36 10.22
N GLY A 340 -2.17 -38.79 11.41
CA GLY A 340 -1.59 -37.47 11.72
C GLY A 340 -2.37 -36.24 11.25
N GLY A 341 -3.52 -36.40 10.56
CA GLY A 341 -4.45 -35.31 10.26
C GLY A 341 -4.92 -35.31 8.81
N LYS A 342 -6.24 -35.16 8.61
CA LYS A 342 -7.00 -35.00 7.35
C LYS A 342 -6.63 -35.84 6.10
N GLY A 343 -5.70 -36.80 6.16
CA GLY A 343 -5.38 -37.68 5.04
C GLY A 343 -5.15 -39.11 5.53
N ASN A 344 -5.92 -40.03 4.96
CA ASN A 344 -5.95 -41.49 5.17
C ASN A 344 -6.12 -42.05 6.60
N ARG A 345 -6.98 -43.08 6.71
CA ARG A 345 -7.21 -43.82 7.96
C ARG A 345 -6.12 -44.88 8.11
N ASN A 346 -5.47 -44.93 9.26
CA ASN A 346 -4.50 -45.97 9.55
C ASN A 346 -5.26 -47.28 9.85
N LYS A 347 -5.36 -48.18 8.87
CA LYS A 347 -6.08 -49.47 9.01
C LYS A 347 -5.54 -50.33 10.17
N LEU A 348 -4.26 -50.19 10.56
CA LEU A 348 -3.67 -50.92 11.70
C LEU A 348 -4.29 -50.48 13.03
N SER A 349 -4.50 -49.18 13.18
CA SER A 349 -5.05 -48.55 14.39
C SER A 349 -6.59 -48.62 14.51
N MET A 350 -7.29 -49.01 13.44
CA MET A 350 -8.75 -49.13 13.41
C MET A 350 -9.23 -50.31 14.25
N ASN A 351 -10.35 -50.16 14.94
CA ASN A 351 -11.00 -51.25 15.66
C ASN A 351 -11.31 -52.40 14.68
N LYS A 352 -11.06 -53.66 15.07
CA LYS A 352 -11.41 -54.85 14.26
C LYS A 352 -12.90 -54.92 13.92
N LYS A 353 -13.77 -54.30 14.72
CA LYS A 353 -15.22 -54.23 14.49
C LYS A 353 -15.65 -53.06 13.58
N ASP A 354 -14.74 -52.18 13.18
CA ASP A 354 -15.07 -51.03 12.33
C ASP A 354 -15.28 -51.49 10.88
N LYS A 355 -16.51 -51.35 10.38
CA LYS A 355 -16.91 -51.75 9.02
C LYS A 355 -16.05 -51.10 7.94
N LYS A 356 -15.49 -49.91 8.20
CA LYS A 356 -14.66 -49.18 7.24
C LYS A 356 -13.20 -49.64 7.20
N LYS A 357 -12.79 -50.59 8.06
CA LYS A 357 -11.42 -51.13 8.12
C LYS A 357 -11.10 -52.02 6.92
N TYR A 358 -12.07 -52.82 6.49
CA TYR A 358 -11.89 -53.85 5.45
C TYR A 358 -12.45 -53.44 4.08
N THR A 359 -13.18 -52.33 4.01
CA THR A 359 -13.56 -51.71 2.73
C THR A 359 -12.31 -51.16 2.05
N LYS A 360 -12.16 -51.46 0.76
CA LYS A 360 -10.99 -51.10 -0.04
C LYS A 360 -10.88 -49.60 -0.20
#